data_AF-A0A6J7JJJ0-F1
#
_entry.id   AF-A0A6J7JJJ0-F1
#
_cell.length_a   1.000
_cell.length_b   1.000
_cell.length_c   1.000
_cell.angle_alpha   90.00
_cell.angle_beta   90.00
_cell.angle_gamma   90.00
#
_symmetry.space_group_name_H-M   'P 1'
#
loop_
_entity.id
_entity.type
_entity.pdbx_description
1 polymer ?
#
loop_
_entity_poly.entity_id
_entity_poly.type
_entity_poly.pdbx_seq_one_letter_code
_entity_poly.pdbx_strand_id
1 'polypeptide(L)'
;MDKGWCYELRGHRVYGLRLLRLLPPQLRARIAERHLRRPDQPGPAAEHVLQYLVSDILRNQKTDRLAKRPGAGEGAPNKRCVTVGQADFFYKSQYRQFCSPVMGAFAATAPQVLAASSTASSGHLWWKRRKSVSAMMPAEAGEGFRPILVIDEETLALAVLVPYSHSGDDEQAIGDWIEHGGSMPRHLATLAAGVPVESEAGVGASRERSNVGGACELVDAALRCRSLALLAVHPYDPDAMGLHLTLFGVEGVGPDRLVEEYGLDPADLADHRDAAAAKGVALYYLVGRTAEVFTQCSQNLFTKRPHDDPSGSADGADAPRPPLDRLFAEQFETLQATVAADGVPGASPRNGQIGHAAYVERRRGRVYILIPYYPGNAIHGHAAKLWTNRHASLVVSDDHSSLRRVTVSGASDFLSHRTVRRRFPVIALAVTHPEGDDGQTVNAPVYWFATRADEVVWETGTLARNELTAERPACSVNAGGDGRHTKKPKYFDAGAVAAYDMHLQHEREASPRGIDPAGSRRASWLEAVAPALVVREQRLVASATRSDVRDATSDGDRVLGD
;
A
#
# COMPACT_ATOMS: atom_id res chain seq x y z
N MET A 1 24.82 21.47 6.93
CA MET A 1 25.17 20.13 6.42
C MET A 1 25.08 19.17 7.60
N ASP A 2 23.94 18.50 7.76
CA ASP A 2 23.79 17.52 8.84
C ASP A 2 24.63 16.29 8.51
N LYS A 3 25.60 16.01 9.38
CA LYS A 3 26.43 14.81 9.31
C LYS A 3 25.48 13.60 9.38
N GLY A 4 25.43 12.81 8.30
CA GLY A 4 24.64 11.59 8.26
C GLY A 4 24.96 10.71 9.47
N TRP A 5 23.93 10.19 10.13
CA TRP A 5 24.10 9.24 11.22
C TRP A 5 24.72 7.96 10.68
N CYS A 6 25.80 7.49 11.32
CA CYS A 6 26.46 6.25 10.97
C CYS A 6 26.36 5.28 12.14
N TYR A 7 25.90 4.06 11.86
CA TYR A 7 25.99 2.96 12.81
C TYR A 7 27.38 2.34 12.70
N GLU A 8 28.25 2.61 13.68
CA GLU A 8 29.53 1.92 13.80
C GLU A 8 29.28 0.47 14.27
N LEU A 9 29.34 -0.46 13.32
CA LEU A 9 29.27 -1.89 13.55
C LEU A 9 30.66 -2.42 13.90
N ARG A 10 30.93 -2.56 15.20
CA ARG A 10 32.08 -3.32 15.71
C ARG A 10 31.82 -4.83 15.57
N GLY A 11 32.88 -5.65 15.51
CA GLY A 11 32.79 -7.10 15.24
C GLY A 11 31.78 -7.87 16.12
N HIS A 12 31.67 -7.54 17.41
CA HIS A 12 30.69 -8.16 18.32
C HIS A 12 29.23 -7.75 18.01
N ARG A 13 28.99 -6.53 17.51
CA ARG A 13 27.66 -6.07 17.08
C ARG A 13 27.21 -6.77 15.79
N VAL A 14 28.12 -7.07 14.87
CA VAL A 14 27.83 -7.88 13.67
C VAL A 14 27.43 -9.30 14.04
N TYR A 15 28.10 -9.91 15.02
CA TYR A 15 27.73 -11.22 15.54
C TYR A 15 26.36 -11.19 16.25
N GLY A 16 26.12 -10.17 17.09
CA GLY A 16 24.81 -9.92 17.71
C GLY A 16 23.68 -9.77 16.69
N LEU A 17 23.88 -8.98 15.63
CA LEU A 17 22.90 -8.83 14.54
C LEU A 17 22.64 -10.15 13.79
N ARG A 18 23.66 -11.01 13.63
CA ARG A 18 23.47 -12.35 13.05
C ARG A 18 22.66 -13.26 13.97
N LEU A 19 22.90 -13.21 15.28
CA LEU A 19 22.09 -13.93 16.27
C LEU A 19 20.65 -13.42 16.33
N LEU A 20 20.43 -12.10 16.20
CA LEU A 20 19.08 -11.52 16.14
C LEU A 20 18.26 -12.06 14.95
N ARG A 21 18.91 -12.46 13.85
CA ARG A 21 18.23 -13.12 12.72
C ARG A 21 17.78 -14.54 13.02
N LEU A 22 18.38 -15.17 14.03
CA LEU A 22 18.02 -16.50 14.51
C LEU A 22 16.89 -16.46 15.54
N LEU A 23 16.38 -15.28 15.91
CA LEU A 23 15.25 -15.15 16.83
C LEU A 23 13.91 -15.18 16.07
N PRO A 24 12.82 -15.61 16.73
CA PRO A 24 11.47 -15.47 16.22
C PRO A 24 11.19 -14.02 15.82
N PRO A 25 10.47 -13.78 14.71
CA PRO A 25 10.24 -12.44 14.21
C PRO A 25 9.62 -11.47 15.24
N GLN A 26 8.70 -11.93 16.09
CA GLN A 26 8.09 -11.11 17.15
C GLN A 26 9.11 -10.66 18.20
N LEU A 27 10.07 -11.52 18.56
CA LEU A 27 11.12 -11.18 19.51
C LEU A 27 12.15 -10.25 18.88
N ARG A 28 12.47 -10.50 17.60
CA ARG A 28 13.38 -9.66 16.83
C ARG A 28 12.86 -8.23 16.68
N ALA A 29 11.57 -8.06 16.41
CA ALA A 29 10.87 -6.77 16.41
C ALA A 29 11.09 -6.00 17.73
N ARG A 30 10.70 -6.62 18.85
CA ARG A 30 10.83 -6.03 20.19
C ARG A 30 12.28 -5.68 20.57
N ILE A 31 13.23 -6.54 20.23
CA ILE A 31 14.65 -6.33 20.53
C ILE A 31 15.24 -5.24 19.62
N ALA A 32 14.85 -5.20 18.34
CA ALA A 32 15.23 -4.12 17.44
C ALA A 32 14.72 -2.78 17.99
N GLU A 33 13.43 -2.69 18.32
CA GLU A 33 12.83 -1.46 18.87
C GLU A 33 13.46 -1.02 20.19
N ARG A 34 13.88 -1.97 21.04
CA ARG A 34 14.54 -1.64 22.30
C ARG A 34 15.98 -1.14 22.13
N HIS A 35 16.72 -1.67 21.16
CA HIS A 35 18.19 -1.49 21.11
C HIS A 35 18.72 -0.76 19.89
N LEU A 36 17.95 -0.67 18.82
CA LEU A 36 18.34 -0.04 17.55
C LEU A 36 17.51 1.22 17.25
N ARG A 37 16.43 1.48 18.01
CA ARG A 37 15.62 2.70 17.87
C ARG A 37 16.40 3.91 18.39
N ARG A 38 16.41 4.99 17.61
CA ARG A 38 16.88 6.28 18.13
C ARG A 38 15.78 6.95 18.94
N PRO A 39 16.13 7.72 19.98
CA PRO A 39 15.14 8.45 20.78
C PRO A 39 14.22 9.36 19.96
N ASP A 40 14.70 9.88 18.82
CA ASP A 40 14.02 10.84 17.94
C ASP A 40 13.38 10.22 16.68
N GLN A 41 13.23 8.89 16.62
CA GLN A 41 12.66 8.19 15.46
C GLN A 41 11.31 7.52 15.80
N PRO A 42 10.35 7.48 14.84
CA PRO A 42 9.08 6.79 15.00
C PRO A 42 9.27 5.31 15.35
N GLY A 43 8.36 4.72 16.13
CA GLY A 43 8.24 3.26 16.20
C GLY A 43 7.31 2.79 15.06
N PRO A 44 7.57 1.65 14.39
CA PRO A 44 8.73 0.76 14.53
C PRO A 44 9.87 1.09 13.53
N ALA A 45 10.68 2.14 13.76
CA ALA A 45 11.82 2.47 12.88
C ALA A 45 13.03 1.54 13.06
N ALA A 46 13.14 0.84 14.19
CA ALA A 46 14.31 0.03 14.47
C ALA A 46 14.31 -1.29 13.70
N GLU A 47 13.12 -1.79 13.33
CA GLU A 47 12.98 -2.88 12.35
C GLU A 47 13.61 -2.53 11.01
N HIS A 48 13.46 -1.29 10.56
CA HIS A 48 14.04 -0.78 9.31
C HIS A 48 15.56 -0.59 9.41
N VAL A 49 16.05 -0.06 10.54
CA VAL A 49 17.49 0.01 10.83
C VAL A 49 18.08 -1.40 10.82
N LEU A 50 17.43 -2.38 11.46
CA LEU A 50 17.86 -3.77 11.45
C LEU A 50 17.94 -4.34 10.03
N GLN A 51 16.98 -4.03 9.16
CA GLN A 51 17.00 -4.46 7.75
C GLN A 51 18.19 -3.91 7.00
N TYR A 52 18.54 -2.65 7.26
CA TYR A 52 19.71 -2.01 6.69
C TYR A 52 21.00 -2.70 7.12
N LEU A 53 21.16 -2.88 8.43
CA LEU A 53 22.34 -3.52 9.00
C LEU A 53 22.45 -4.98 8.48
N VAL A 54 21.34 -5.71 8.39
CA VAL A 54 21.32 -7.07 7.86
C VAL A 54 21.60 -7.13 6.35
N SER A 55 21.01 -6.23 5.56
CA SER A 55 21.20 -6.16 4.11
C SER A 55 22.64 -5.80 3.75
N ASP A 56 23.24 -4.87 4.49
CA ASP A 56 24.66 -4.52 4.34
C ASP A 56 25.56 -5.70 4.74
N ILE A 57 25.28 -6.36 5.88
CA ILE A 57 25.99 -7.58 6.29
C ILE A 57 25.90 -8.67 5.21
N LEU A 58 24.74 -8.84 4.57
CA LEU A 58 24.55 -9.82 3.48
C LEU A 58 25.33 -9.45 2.21
N ARG A 59 25.41 -8.16 1.86
CA ARG A 59 26.19 -7.66 0.72
C ARG A 59 27.70 -7.84 0.95
N ASN A 60 28.17 -7.52 2.15
CA ASN A 60 29.60 -7.43 2.47
C ASN A 60 30.23 -8.72 3.02
N GLN A 61 29.46 -9.81 3.13
CA GLN A 61 30.00 -11.14 3.49
C GLN A 61 31.07 -11.67 2.51
N LYS A 62 31.16 -11.12 1.28
CA LYS A 62 32.19 -11.50 0.30
C LYS A 62 33.46 -10.64 0.39
N THR A 63 33.35 -9.35 0.71
CA THR A 63 34.51 -8.45 0.87
C THR A 63 35.38 -8.87 2.06
N ASP A 64 34.78 -9.35 3.15
CA ASP A 64 35.53 -9.95 4.27
C ASP A 64 36.22 -11.27 3.91
N ARG A 65 35.64 -12.07 3.02
CA ARG A 65 36.26 -13.33 2.58
C ARG A 65 37.41 -13.09 1.59
N LEU A 66 37.37 -11.97 0.86
CA LEU A 66 38.45 -11.53 -0.03
C LEU A 66 39.57 -10.79 0.74
N ALA A 67 39.24 -10.02 1.78
CA ALA A 67 40.20 -9.37 2.67
C ALA A 67 40.92 -10.35 3.62
N LYS A 68 40.35 -11.54 3.86
CA LYS A 68 40.99 -12.65 4.59
C LYS A 68 41.86 -13.55 3.71
N ARG A 69 42.37 -13.06 2.57
CA ARG A 69 43.50 -13.70 1.89
C ARG A 69 44.77 -13.45 2.72
N PRO A 70 45.58 -14.48 3.02
CA PRO A 70 46.85 -14.28 3.71
C PRO A 70 47.74 -13.38 2.85
N GLY A 71 48.03 -12.16 3.33
CA GLY A 71 48.80 -11.15 2.61
C GLY A 71 48.23 -9.73 2.62
N ALA A 72 46.97 -9.52 3.05
CA ALA A 72 46.43 -8.18 3.26
C ALA A 72 46.77 -7.70 4.69
N GLY A 73 47.56 -6.63 4.79
CA GLY A 73 48.22 -6.18 6.03
C GLY A 73 47.33 -6.05 7.27
N GLU A 74 47.91 -6.47 8.40
CA GLU A 74 47.40 -6.22 9.75
C GLU A 74 47.50 -4.71 10.06
N GLY A 75 46.40 -4.07 10.49
CA GLY A 75 46.54 -2.74 11.07
C GLY A 75 45.31 -1.85 11.17
N ALA A 76 44.21 -2.11 10.44
CA ALA A 76 43.01 -1.29 10.61
C ALA A 76 42.01 -1.96 11.58
N PRO A 77 41.59 -1.31 12.68
CA PRO A 77 40.50 -1.82 13.48
C PRO A 77 39.28 -1.96 12.57
N ASN A 78 38.63 -3.14 12.59
CA ASN A 78 37.41 -3.49 11.85
C ASN A 78 36.21 -2.61 12.29
N LYS A 79 36.30 -1.30 12.09
CA LYS A 79 35.24 -0.33 12.25
C LYS A 79 34.50 -0.25 10.93
N ARG A 80 33.37 -0.95 10.85
CA ARG A 80 32.47 -0.84 9.71
C ARG A 80 31.46 0.24 10.01
N CYS A 81 31.53 1.34 9.27
CA CYS A 81 30.48 2.35 9.26
C CYS A 81 29.42 1.90 8.25
N VAL A 82 28.26 1.46 8.74
CA VAL A 82 27.08 1.34 7.87
C VAL A 82 26.43 2.71 7.89
N THR A 83 26.66 3.47 6.81
CA THR A 83 25.94 4.72 6.58
C THR A 83 24.51 4.35 6.19
N VAL A 84 23.58 4.45 7.14
CA VAL A 84 22.15 4.40 6.87
C VAL A 84 21.77 5.75 6.25
N GLY A 85 22.24 5.98 5.02
CA GLY A 85 22.09 7.26 4.32
C GLY A 85 20.62 7.60 4.16
N GLN A 86 20.22 8.80 4.60
CA GLN A 86 18.89 9.42 4.47
C GLN A 86 17.64 8.60 4.86
N ALA A 87 17.73 7.30 5.15
CA ALA A 87 16.62 6.46 5.63
C ALA A 87 16.08 7.00 6.94
N ASP A 88 16.97 7.36 7.85
CA ASP A 88 16.63 7.97 9.14
C ASP A 88 15.91 9.32 8.96
N PHE A 89 16.28 10.12 7.94
CA PHE A 89 15.55 11.35 7.62
C PHE A 89 14.22 11.09 6.93
N PHE A 90 14.10 10.00 6.17
CA PHE A 90 12.86 9.60 5.52
C PHE A 90 11.76 9.35 6.56
N TYR A 91 12.03 8.59 7.63
CA TYR A 91 11.04 8.36 8.69
C TYR A 91 10.65 9.64 9.43
N LYS A 92 11.64 10.46 9.82
CA LYS A 92 11.35 11.74 10.48
C LYS A 92 10.54 12.72 9.61
N SER A 93 10.62 12.63 8.27
CA SER A 93 10.01 13.60 7.36
C SER A 93 8.78 13.10 6.59
N GLN A 94 8.61 11.79 6.42
CA GLN A 94 7.51 11.20 5.66
C GLN A 94 6.47 10.56 6.57
N TYR A 95 6.90 9.92 7.67
CA TYR A 95 5.97 9.41 8.67
C TYR A 95 5.40 10.56 9.49
N ARG A 96 4.08 10.63 9.52
CA ARG A 96 3.28 11.60 10.26
C ARG A 96 2.22 10.84 11.06
N GLN A 97 1.83 11.43 12.17
CA GLN A 97 0.70 10.94 12.97
C GLN A 97 -0.62 11.57 12.55
N PHE A 98 -0.55 12.57 11.67
CA PHE A 98 -1.67 13.42 11.30
C PHE A 98 -1.71 13.62 9.80
N CYS A 99 -2.92 13.77 9.27
CA CYS A 99 -3.15 14.22 7.91
C CYS A 99 -2.99 15.74 7.87
N SER A 100 -1.91 16.23 7.23
CA SER A 100 -1.86 17.64 6.81
C SER A 100 -3.10 17.99 5.98
N PRO A 101 -3.49 19.28 5.88
CA PRO A 101 -4.55 19.71 4.97
C PRO A 101 -4.45 19.13 3.56
N VAL A 102 -3.25 19.10 2.98
CA VAL A 102 -3.04 18.55 1.62
C VAL A 102 -3.22 17.03 1.59
N MET A 103 -2.75 16.31 2.61
CA MET A 103 -2.96 14.86 2.74
C MET A 103 -4.44 14.54 2.95
N GLY A 104 -5.13 15.32 3.78
CA GLY A 104 -6.58 15.20 4.02
C GLY A 104 -7.37 15.42 2.74
N ALA A 105 -7.08 16.50 2.00
CA ALA A 105 -7.70 16.77 0.70
C ALA A 105 -7.48 15.64 -0.31
N PHE A 106 -6.26 15.07 -0.34
CA PHE A 106 -5.94 13.95 -1.23
C PHE A 106 -6.68 12.66 -0.84
N ALA A 107 -6.77 12.36 0.47
CA ALA A 107 -7.53 11.21 0.96
C ALA A 107 -9.03 11.37 0.67
N ALA A 108 -9.60 12.54 0.97
CA ALA A 108 -11.01 12.83 0.81
C ALA A 108 -11.48 12.81 -0.66
N THR A 109 -10.60 13.11 -1.61
CA THR A 109 -10.92 13.10 -3.05
C THR A 109 -10.56 11.78 -3.74
N ALA A 110 -10.08 10.77 -3.00
CA ALA A 110 -9.65 9.50 -3.58
C ALA A 110 -10.87 8.73 -4.12
N PRO A 111 -10.94 8.43 -5.43
CA PRO A 111 -12.06 7.67 -5.98
C PRO A 111 -12.00 6.20 -5.58
N GLN A 112 -10.82 5.66 -5.26
CA GLN A 112 -10.65 4.26 -4.88
C GLN A 112 -9.75 4.16 -3.66
N VAL A 113 -9.95 3.09 -2.88
CA VAL A 113 -9.07 2.78 -1.75
C VAL A 113 -8.83 1.29 -1.67
N LEU A 114 -7.56 0.91 -1.69
CA LEU A 114 -7.17 -0.43 -1.25
C LEU A 114 -7.15 -0.39 0.28
N ALA A 115 -8.07 -1.11 0.89
CA ALA A 115 -8.13 -1.27 2.33
C ALA A 115 -7.60 -2.66 2.72
N ALA A 116 -6.84 -2.72 3.81
CA ALA A 116 -6.22 -3.94 4.28
C ALA A 116 -6.18 -4.03 5.81
N SER A 117 -6.45 -5.21 6.35
CA SER A 117 -6.36 -5.47 7.78
C SER A 117 -5.59 -6.76 8.06
N SER A 118 -5.36 -7.01 9.35
CA SER A 118 -4.70 -8.20 9.86
C SER A 118 -5.72 -9.26 10.26
N THR A 119 -5.32 -10.52 10.19
CA THR A 119 -5.98 -11.59 10.96
C THR A 119 -5.32 -11.77 12.32
N ALA A 120 -6.01 -12.48 13.21
CA ALA A 120 -5.38 -13.05 14.39
C ALA A 120 -4.12 -13.84 14.02
N SER A 121 -3.12 -13.81 14.92
CA SER A 121 -1.87 -14.57 14.73
C SER A 121 -2.16 -16.07 14.76
N SER A 122 -1.68 -16.80 13.75
CA SER A 122 -1.79 -18.26 13.68
C SER A 122 -0.41 -18.91 13.59
N GLY A 123 -0.29 -20.16 14.06
CA GLY A 123 0.96 -20.94 14.04
C GLY A 123 1.79 -20.90 15.33
N HIS A 124 2.86 -21.68 15.36
CA HIS A 124 3.79 -21.78 16.49
C HIS A 124 4.75 -20.58 16.55
N LEU A 125 5.35 -20.27 17.71
CA LEU A 125 6.18 -19.07 17.95
C LEU A 125 7.14 -18.69 16.81
N TRP A 126 7.82 -19.68 16.21
CA TRP A 126 8.79 -19.51 15.12
C TRP A 126 8.18 -19.27 13.73
N TRP A 127 6.92 -19.65 13.57
CA TRP A 127 6.15 -19.62 12.33
C TRP A 127 4.85 -18.84 12.49
N LYS A 128 4.73 -18.04 13.57
CA LYS A 128 3.56 -17.22 13.83
C LYS A 128 3.42 -16.23 12.69
N ARG A 129 2.29 -16.33 11.98
CA ARG A 129 1.97 -15.51 10.82
C ARG A 129 0.63 -14.85 11.04
N ARG A 130 0.50 -13.66 10.49
CA ARG A 130 -0.78 -12.97 10.33
C ARG A 130 -1.04 -12.88 8.84
N LYS A 131 -2.23 -13.28 8.41
CA LYS A 131 -2.64 -13.02 7.04
C LYS A 131 -2.99 -11.53 6.92
N SER A 132 -2.73 -10.98 5.75
CA SER A 132 -3.33 -9.74 5.29
C SER A 132 -4.65 -10.08 4.63
N VAL A 133 -5.73 -9.43 5.06
CA VAL A 133 -7.00 -9.41 4.35
C VAL A 133 -7.08 -8.08 3.64
N SER A 134 -7.34 -8.08 2.34
CA SER A 134 -7.46 -6.86 1.55
C SER A 134 -8.71 -6.87 0.67
N ALA A 135 -9.27 -5.69 0.48
CA ALA A 135 -10.36 -5.44 -0.44
C ALA A 135 -10.16 -4.08 -1.10
N MET A 136 -10.47 -4.00 -2.38
CA MET A 136 -10.59 -2.71 -3.06
C MET A 136 -12.01 -2.18 -2.83
N MET A 137 -12.13 -1.03 -2.19
CA MET A 137 -13.43 -0.38 -2.00
C MET A 137 -13.71 0.54 -3.20
N PRO A 138 -14.94 0.50 -3.75
CA PRO A 138 -15.23 0.98 -5.10
C PRO A 138 -15.19 2.50 -5.25
N ALA A 139 -14.98 2.92 -6.51
CA ALA A 139 -15.35 4.24 -7.05
C ALA A 139 -16.81 4.32 -7.51
N GLU A 140 -17.47 3.17 -7.70
CA GLU A 140 -18.77 3.04 -8.39
C GLU A 140 -19.97 3.12 -7.43
N ALA A 141 -19.99 4.04 -6.48
CA ALA A 141 -21.16 4.30 -5.65
C ALA A 141 -21.84 5.60 -6.10
N GLY A 142 -22.23 5.69 -7.38
CA GLY A 142 -22.84 6.89 -7.94
C GLY A 142 -21.83 8.04 -8.12
N GLU A 143 -22.27 9.09 -8.81
CA GLU A 143 -21.50 10.33 -8.89
C GLU A 143 -21.36 10.91 -7.47
N GLY A 144 -20.14 11.32 -7.08
CA GLY A 144 -19.89 12.02 -5.81
C GLY A 144 -19.44 11.14 -4.63
N PHE A 145 -19.65 9.82 -4.65
CA PHE A 145 -19.24 8.98 -3.51
C PHE A 145 -17.73 8.92 -3.31
N ARG A 146 -17.30 9.35 -2.13
CA ARG A 146 -15.90 9.31 -1.67
C ARG A 146 -15.75 8.22 -0.60
N PRO A 147 -14.96 7.15 -0.83
CA PRO A 147 -14.82 6.04 0.11
C PRO A 147 -14.15 6.42 1.43
N ILE A 148 -13.35 7.49 1.46
CA ILE A 148 -12.66 7.96 2.67
C ILE A 148 -13.29 9.28 3.12
N LEU A 149 -13.86 9.30 4.32
CA LEU A 149 -14.18 10.54 5.03
C LEU A 149 -13.01 10.89 5.94
N VAL A 150 -12.48 12.10 5.77
CA VAL A 150 -11.56 12.69 6.74
C VAL A 150 -12.41 13.52 7.70
N ILE A 151 -12.49 13.07 8.95
CA ILE A 151 -13.31 13.72 9.98
C ILE A 151 -12.56 14.94 10.51
N ASP A 152 -11.30 14.73 10.89
CA ASP A 152 -10.34 15.75 11.29
C ASP A 152 -8.91 15.31 10.90
N GLU A 153 -7.88 16.03 11.37
CA GLU A 153 -6.48 15.70 11.07
C GLU A 153 -6.00 14.33 11.63
N GLU A 154 -6.75 13.77 12.57
CA GLU A 154 -6.43 12.56 13.32
C GLU A 154 -7.36 11.37 13.04
N THR A 155 -8.55 11.63 12.53
CA THR A 155 -9.65 10.68 12.53
C THR A 155 -10.21 10.54 11.12
N LEU A 156 -10.25 9.30 10.64
CA LEU A 156 -10.77 8.97 9.33
C LEU A 156 -11.79 7.85 9.44
N ALA A 157 -12.71 7.84 8.48
CA ALA A 157 -13.68 6.79 8.31
C ALA A 157 -13.60 6.21 6.89
N LEU A 158 -13.61 4.89 6.79
CA LEU A 158 -13.83 4.19 5.52
C LEU A 158 -15.32 3.85 5.41
N ALA A 159 -15.98 4.34 4.37
CA ALA A 159 -17.36 3.99 4.08
C ALA A 159 -17.47 2.54 3.59
N VAL A 160 -18.46 1.81 4.11
CA VAL A 160 -18.72 0.41 3.82
C VAL A 160 -20.19 0.23 3.47
N LEU A 161 -20.43 -0.33 2.29
CA LEU A 161 -21.76 -0.69 1.82
C LEU A 161 -21.96 -2.20 1.97
N VAL A 162 -22.98 -2.60 2.73
CA VAL A 162 -23.25 -4.00 3.09
C VAL A 162 -24.64 -4.39 2.59
N PRO A 163 -24.80 -5.46 1.80
CA PRO A 163 -26.12 -5.90 1.38
C PRO A 163 -26.91 -6.43 2.59
N TYR A 164 -28.23 -6.30 2.54
CA TYR A 164 -29.13 -6.85 3.54
C TYR A 164 -30.43 -7.31 2.87
N SER A 165 -31.15 -8.24 3.48
CA SER A 165 -32.36 -8.83 2.88
C SER A 165 -33.64 -7.99 3.03
N HIS A 166 -33.54 -6.71 3.44
CA HIS A 166 -34.66 -5.82 3.78
C HIS A 166 -35.62 -6.35 4.88
N SER A 167 -35.23 -7.41 5.59
CA SER A 167 -35.91 -7.88 6.80
C SER A 167 -35.29 -7.21 8.02
N GLY A 168 -36.12 -6.73 8.96
CA GLY A 168 -35.63 -6.08 10.19
C GLY A 168 -34.65 -6.92 10.99
N ASP A 169 -34.83 -8.25 11.02
CA ASP A 169 -33.90 -9.17 11.70
C ASP A 169 -32.49 -9.16 11.11
N ASP A 170 -32.37 -8.94 9.80
CA ASP A 170 -31.09 -8.95 9.10
C ASP A 170 -30.35 -7.63 9.28
N GLU A 171 -31.08 -6.51 9.22
CA GLU A 171 -30.56 -5.18 9.55
C GLU A 171 -30.03 -5.14 10.98
N GLN A 172 -30.79 -5.69 11.94
CA GLN A 172 -30.35 -5.80 13.33
C GLN A 172 -29.10 -6.68 13.45
N ALA A 173 -29.04 -7.84 12.78
CA ALA A 173 -27.88 -8.71 12.82
C ALA A 173 -26.61 -8.06 12.23
N ILE A 174 -26.76 -7.23 11.19
CA ILE A 174 -25.65 -6.46 10.61
C ILE A 174 -25.20 -5.37 11.58
N GLY A 175 -26.13 -4.62 12.19
CA GLY A 175 -25.82 -3.64 13.21
C GLY A 175 -25.08 -4.26 14.40
N ASP A 176 -25.55 -5.41 14.90
CA ASP A 176 -24.91 -6.16 15.97
C ASP A 176 -23.49 -6.60 15.60
N TRP A 177 -23.27 -7.05 14.36
CA TRP A 177 -21.93 -7.41 13.89
C TRP A 177 -20.99 -6.21 13.84
N ILE A 178 -21.42 -5.12 13.20
CA ILE A 178 -20.54 -4.00 12.88
C ILE A 178 -20.33 -3.08 14.08
N GLU A 179 -21.40 -2.71 14.77
CA GLU A 179 -21.37 -1.69 15.83
C GLU A 179 -21.11 -2.31 17.21
N HIS A 180 -21.64 -3.51 17.45
CA HIS A 180 -21.55 -4.17 18.76
C HIS A 180 -20.52 -5.32 18.81
N GLY A 181 -19.79 -5.56 17.71
CA GLY A 181 -18.75 -6.60 17.64
C GLY A 181 -19.30 -8.03 17.69
N GLY A 182 -20.55 -8.22 17.26
CA GLY A 182 -21.19 -9.51 17.08
C GLY A 182 -20.54 -10.35 15.97
N SER A 183 -21.16 -11.47 15.62
CA SER A 183 -20.67 -12.33 14.55
C SER A 183 -21.24 -11.90 13.19
N MET A 184 -20.43 -11.96 12.14
CA MET A 184 -20.89 -11.71 10.77
C MET A 184 -22.11 -12.59 10.44
N PRO A 185 -23.21 -12.02 9.94
CA PRO A 185 -24.37 -12.78 9.46
C PRO A 185 -23.98 -13.88 8.48
N ARG A 186 -24.62 -15.04 8.57
CA ARG A 186 -24.23 -16.25 7.82
C ARG A 186 -24.25 -16.05 6.31
N HIS A 187 -25.20 -15.27 5.80
CA HIS A 187 -25.32 -15.01 4.37
C HIS A 187 -24.14 -14.13 3.89
N LEU A 188 -23.72 -13.12 4.65
CA LEU A 188 -22.52 -12.33 4.40
C LEU A 188 -21.24 -13.17 4.53
N ALA A 189 -21.17 -14.06 5.52
CA ALA A 189 -20.05 -14.97 5.69
C ALA A 189 -19.88 -15.91 4.47
N THR A 190 -20.99 -16.28 3.82
CA THR A 190 -20.97 -17.05 2.58
C THR A 190 -20.41 -16.22 1.42
N LEU A 191 -20.79 -14.94 1.31
CA LEU A 191 -20.21 -14.01 0.32
C LEU A 191 -18.71 -13.81 0.56
N ALA A 192 -18.30 -13.61 1.82
CA ALA A 192 -16.92 -13.43 2.21
C ALA A 192 -16.06 -14.66 1.93
N ALA A 193 -16.60 -15.86 2.16
CA ALA A 193 -15.93 -17.12 1.85
C ALA A 193 -15.70 -17.30 0.35
N GLY A 194 -16.62 -16.83 -0.49
CA GLY A 194 -16.54 -16.99 -1.94
C GLY A 194 -16.71 -18.45 -2.39
N VAL A 195 -16.57 -18.68 -3.69
CA VAL A 195 -16.75 -19.98 -4.33
C VAL A 195 -15.39 -20.56 -4.71
N PRO A 196 -15.02 -21.79 -4.27
CA PRO A 196 -13.79 -22.44 -4.72
C PRO A 196 -13.80 -22.66 -6.23
N VAL A 197 -12.65 -22.45 -6.87
CA VAL A 197 -12.50 -22.63 -8.32
C VAL A 197 -11.23 -23.39 -8.64
N GLU A 198 -11.14 -23.94 -9.85
CA GLU A 198 -9.95 -24.65 -10.29
C GLU A 198 -8.71 -23.75 -10.19
N SER A 199 -7.65 -24.30 -9.57
CA SER A 199 -6.40 -23.59 -9.36
C SER A 199 -5.44 -23.85 -10.50
N GLU A 200 -4.78 -22.79 -10.96
CA GLU A 200 -3.69 -22.92 -11.92
C GLU A 200 -2.57 -23.82 -11.34
N ALA A 201 -1.90 -24.60 -12.20
CA ALA A 201 -0.82 -25.48 -11.79
C ALA A 201 0.25 -24.77 -10.94
N GLY A 202 0.42 -25.26 -9.70
CA GLY A 202 1.39 -24.74 -8.74
C GLY A 202 0.88 -23.61 -7.83
N VAL A 203 -0.38 -23.20 -7.98
CA VAL A 203 -1.12 -22.38 -7.00
C VAL A 203 -1.70 -23.29 -5.92
N GLY A 204 -1.70 -22.83 -4.66
CA GLY A 204 -2.22 -23.60 -3.53
C GLY A 204 -3.74 -23.79 -3.56
N ALA A 205 -4.48 -22.68 -3.52
CA ALA A 205 -5.94 -22.65 -3.62
C ALA A 205 -6.41 -21.42 -4.41
N SER A 206 -7.53 -21.55 -5.09
CA SER A 206 -8.18 -20.47 -5.82
C SER A 206 -9.65 -20.36 -5.44
N ARG A 207 -10.17 -19.14 -5.35
CA ARG A 207 -11.59 -18.87 -5.17
C ARG A 207 -12.02 -17.61 -5.92
N GLU A 208 -13.30 -17.54 -6.24
CA GLU A 208 -13.98 -16.35 -6.72
C GLU A 208 -14.79 -15.71 -5.60
N ARG A 209 -14.74 -14.38 -5.52
CA ARG A 209 -15.39 -13.63 -4.45
C ARG A 209 -15.85 -12.29 -5.00
N SER A 210 -17.06 -11.85 -4.67
CA SER A 210 -17.52 -10.53 -5.07
C SER A 210 -16.77 -9.41 -4.34
N ASN A 211 -16.79 -8.19 -4.89
CA ASN A 211 -16.29 -6.99 -4.19
C ASN A 211 -16.93 -6.85 -2.80
N VAL A 212 -18.22 -7.16 -2.70
CA VAL A 212 -18.98 -7.18 -1.44
C VAL A 212 -18.45 -8.22 -0.46
N GLY A 213 -18.19 -9.45 -0.94
CA GLY A 213 -17.57 -10.49 -0.11
C GLY A 213 -16.19 -10.04 0.40
N GLY A 214 -15.42 -9.35 -0.43
CA GLY A 214 -14.14 -8.76 -0.02
C GLY A 214 -14.28 -7.70 1.07
N ALA A 215 -15.23 -6.78 0.91
CA ALA A 215 -15.55 -5.78 1.93
C ALA A 215 -15.97 -6.45 3.25
N CYS A 216 -16.81 -7.49 3.21
CA CYS A 216 -17.24 -8.21 4.41
C CYS A 216 -16.06 -8.86 5.14
N GLU A 217 -15.18 -9.57 4.42
CA GLU A 217 -14.00 -10.20 5.00
C GLU A 217 -13.05 -9.16 5.63
N LEU A 218 -12.87 -8.03 4.95
CA LEU A 218 -12.06 -6.92 5.45
C LEU A 218 -12.66 -6.29 6.72
N VAL A 219 -13.98 -6.04 6.75
CA VAL A 219 -14.70 -5.47 7.89
C VAL A 219 -14.53 -6.36 9.12
N ASP A 220 -14.76 -7.67 8.99
CA ASP A 220 -14.59 -8.61 10.10
C ASP A 220 -13.14 -8.61 10.62
N ALA A 221 -12.15 -8.60 9.72
CA ALA A 221 -10.74 -8.51 10.11
C ALA A 221 -10.42 -7.19 10.81
N ALA A 222 -10.92 -6.06 10.30
CA ALA A 222 -10.69 -4.72 10.84
C ALA A 222 -11.30 -4.54 12.24
N LEU A 223 -12.53 -5.03 12.45
CA LEU A 223 -13.21 -4.97 13.74
C LEU A 223 -12.54 -5.86 14.79
N ARG A 224 -12.13 -7.08 14.41
CA ARG A 224 -11.43 -8.00 15.32
C ARG A 224 -10.04 -7.52 15.72
N CYS A 225 -9.29 -6.96 14.76
CA CYS A 225 -7.91 -6.53 15.00
C CYS A 225 -7.79 -5.05 15.37
N ARG A 226 -8.89 -4.28 15.30
CA ARG A 226 -8.94 -2.84 15.60
C ARG A 226 -7.90 -2.04 14.82
N SER A 227 -7.59 -2.47 13.59
CA SER A 227 -6.54 -1.88 12.76
C SER A 227 -6.91 -1.94 11.28
N LEU A 228 -6.58 -0.89 10.53
CA LEU A 228 -6.89 -0.80 9.11
C LEU A 228 -5.81 0.00 8.39
N ALA A 229 -5.31 -0.49 7.27
CA ALA A 229 -4.50 0.26 6.34
C ALA A 229 -5.38 0.70 5.16
N LEU A 230 -5.29 1.96 4.78
CA LEU A 230 -5.90 2.53 3.59
C LEU A 230 -4.78 3.01 2.67
N LEU A 231 -4.88 2.66 1.40
CA LEU A 231 -4.10 3.29 0.34
C LEU A 231 -5.09 4.04 -0.54
N ALA A 232 -5.09 5.37 -0.43
CA ALA A 232 -5.88 6.24 -1.31
C ALA A 232 -5.28 6.21 -2.72
N VAL A 233 -6.09 5.80 -3.70
CA VAL A 233 -5.68 5.60 -5.10
C VAL A 233 -6.42 6.59 -5.99
N HIS A 234 -5.66 7.28 -6.85
CA HIS A 234 -6.17 8.21 -7.85
C HIS A 234 -5.68 7.76 -9.23
N PRO A 235 -6.38 6.81 -9.88
CA PRO A 235 -5.88 6.15 -11.09
C PRO A 235 -5.69 7.11 -12.27
N TYR A 236 -6.47 8.20 -12.31
CA TYR A 236 -6.46 9.18 -13.41
C TYR A 236 -5.52 10.36 -13.19
N ASP A 237 -4.90 10.48 -12.01
CA ASP A 237 -4.02 11.60 -11.73
C ASP A 237 -2.57 11.22 -12.03
N PRO A 238 -1.96 11.76 -13.11
CA PRO A 238 -0.60 11.43 -13.52
C PRO A 238 0.46 11.73 -12.44
N ASP A 239 0.15 12.65 -11.53
CA ASP A 239 1.03 13.08 -10.45
C ASP A 239 0.59 12.57 -9.07
N ALA A 240 -0.47 11.76 -9.01
CA ALA A 240 -0.93 11.21 -7.75
C ALA A 240 0.07 10.21 -7.20
N MET A 241 0.50 10.49 -5.99
CA MET A 241 1.23 9.57 -5.15
C MET A 241 0.23 8.75 -4.36
N GLY A 242 0.41 7.43 -4.26
CA GLY A 242 -0.36 6.66 -3.29
C GLY A 242 -0.17 7.25 -1.88
N LEU A 243 -1.27 7.65 -1.22
CA LEU A 243 -1.23 8.08 0.18
C LEU A 243 -1.59 6.90 1.06
N HIS A 244 -0.61 6.47 1.86
CA HIS A 244 -0.81 5.40 2.81
C HIS A 244 -1.21 5.97 4.17
N LEU A 245 -2.27 5.40 4.72
CA LEU A 245 -2.86 5.71 6.00
C LEU A 245 -2.98 4.39 6.77
N THR A 246 -2.49 4.34 8.01
CA THR A 246 -2.79 3.25 8.95
C THR A 246 -3.63 3.84 10.07
N LEU A 247 -4.73 3.18 10.39
CA LEU A 247 -5.65 3.51 11.46
C LEU A 247 -5.56 2.47 12.57
N PHE A 248 -5.62 2.94 13.82
CA PHE A 248 -5.73 2.13 15.03
C PHE A 248 -7.05 2.41 15.75
N GLY A 249 -7.41 1.52 16.65
CA GLY A 249 -8.66 1.60 17.38
C GLY A 249 -9.84 1.57 16.43
N VAL A 250 -9.82 0.77 15.37
CA VAL A 250 -10.89 0.78 14.38
C VAL A 250 -12.20 0.26 14.99
N GLU A 251 -13.32 0.91 14.72
CA GLU A 251 -14.67 0.44 15.08
C GLU A 251 -15.65 0.64 13.94
N GLY A 252 -16.75 -0.10 13.99
CA GLY A 252 -17.88 0.09 13.11
C GLY A 252 -18.88 1.04 13.75
N VAL A 253 -19.39 2.00 12.98
CA VAL A 253 -20.46 2.91 13.40
C VAL A 253 -21.48 3.09 12.27
N GLY A 254 -22.74 3.26 12.64
CA GLY A 254 -23.77 3.74 11.73
C GLY A 254 -23.66 5.24 11.41
N PRO A 255 -24.41 5.75 10.42
CA PRO A 255 -24.39 7.15 10.01
C PRO A 255 -24.80 8.11 11.13
N ASP A 256 -25.80 7.74 11.94
CA ASP A 256 -26.33 8.62 12.98
C ASP A 256 -25.32 8.81 14.12
N ARG A 257 -24.58 7.75 14.49
CA ARG A 257 -23.48 7.85 15.44
C ARG A 257 -22.32 8.71 14.93
N LEU A 258 -22.07 8.78 13.62
CA LEU A 258 -21.10 9.75 13.09
C LEU A 258 -21.54 11.20 13.32
N VAL A 259 -22.83 11.49 13.15
CA VAL A 259 -23.37 12.83 13.42
C VAL A 259 -23.30 13.12 14.92
N GLU A 260 -23.78 12.20 15.75
CA GLU A 260 -23.90 12.39 17.20
C GLU A 260 -22.55 12.42 17.93
N GLU A 261 -21.63 11.52 17.59
CA GLU A 261 -20.36 11.35 18.31
C GLU A 261 -19.21 12.16 17.69
N TYR A 262 -19.25 12.42 16.39
CA TYR A 262 -18.15 13.08 15.67
C TYR A 262 -18.54 14.45 15.11
N GLY A 263 -19.79 14.88 15.34
CA GLY A 263 -20.28 16.19 14.92
C GLY A 263 -20.21 16.38 13.41
N LEU A 264 -20.38 15.31 12.63
CA LEU A 264 -20.51 15.41 11.18
C LEU A 264 -21.83 16.11 10.83
N ASP A 265 -21.79 17.00 9.84
CA ASP A 265 -23.01 17.55 9.26
C ASP A 265 -23.74 16.40 8.53
N PRO A 266 -25.05 16.18 8.77
CA PRO A 266 -25.83 15.23 7.99
C PRO A 266 -25.72 15.41 6.47
N ALA A 267 -25.49 16.64 6.00
CA ALA A 267 -25.26 16.95 4.58
C ALA A 267 -23.96 16.34 4.04
N ASP A 268 -22.92 16.19 4.88
CA ASP A 268 -21.65 15.54 4.49
C ASP A 268 -21.84 14.03 4.19
N LEU A 269 -22.95 13.45 4.66
CA LEU A 269 -23.30 12.04 4.46
C LEU A 269 -24.35 11.84 3.36
N ALA A 270 -24.85 12.91 2.73
CA ALA A 270 -25.95 12.84 1.77
C ALA A 270 -25.61 11.92 0.59
N ASP A 271 -24.47 12.16 -0.08
CA ASP A 271 -24.02 11.33 -1.22
C ASP A 271 -23.87 9.85 -0.84
N HIS A 272 -23.42 9.57 0.39
CA HIS A 272 -23.28 8.19 0.87
C HIS A 272 -24.64 7.54 1.13
N ARG A 273 -25.58 8.26 1.73
CA ARG A 273 -26.94 7.80 1.99
C ARG A 273 -27.70 7.58 0.68
N ASP A 274 -27.58 8.49 -0.27
CA ASP A 274 -28.20 8.39 -1.59
C ASP A 274 -27.63 7.19 -2.36
N ALA A 275 -26.31 7.01 -2.34
CA ALA A 275 -25.67 5.85 -2.96
C ALA A 275 -26.09 4.52 -2.32
N ALA A 276 -26.26 4.49 -1.00
CA ALA A 276 -26.72 3.30 -0.28
C ALA A 276 -28.20 3.00 -0.58
N ALA A 277 -29.05 4.02 -0.58
CA ALA A 277 -30.47 3.91 -0.90
C ALA A 277 -30.69 3.45 -2.34
N ALA A 278 -29.99 4.05 -3.31
CA ALA A 278 -30.06 3.68 -4.72
C ALA A 278 -29.68 2.21 -4.98
N LYS A 279 -28.83 1.63 -4.12
CA LYS A 279 -28.38 0.24 -4.21
C LYS A 279 -29.15 -0.72 -3.30
N GLY A 280 -30.04 -0.22 -2.45
CA GLY A 280 -30.73 -1.03 -1.44
C GLY A 280 -29.77 -1.72 -0.47
N VAL A 281 -28.70 -1.02 -0.05
CA VAL A 281 -27.67 -1.56 0.86
C VAL A 281 -27.62 -0.75 2.16
N ALA A 282 -27.12 -1.37 3.23
CA ALA A 282 -26.86 -0.70 4.49
C ALA A 282 -25.52 0.03 4.42
N LEU A 283 -25.45 1.20 5.07
CA LEU A 283 -24.28 2.07 5.09
C LEU A 283 -23.69 2.10 6.50
N TYR A 284 -22.40 1.76 6.58
CA TYR A 284 -21.62 1.81 7.81
C TYR A 284 -20.26 2.42 7.56
N TYR A 285 -19.55 2.72 8.65
CA TYR A 285 -18.23 3.32 8.61
C TYR A 285 -17.26 2.58 9.52
N LEU A 286 -16.06 2.31 9.01
CA LEU A 286 -14.93 1.90 9.83
C LEU A 286 -14.13 3.13 10.23
N VAL A 287 -14.33 3.60 11.46
CA VAL A 287 -13.70 4.81 12.00
C VAL A 287 -12.49 4.45 12.81
N GLY A 288 -11.38 5.17 12.64
CA GLY A 288 -10.18 4.99 13.44
C GLY A 288 -9.28 6.22 13.44
N ARG A 289 -8.33 6.22 14.38
CA ARG A 289 -7.32 7.27 14.51
C ARG A 289 -6.08 6.95 13.70
N THR A 290 -5.45 7.94 13.10
CA THR A 290 -4.21 7.82 12.33
C THR A 290 -3.03 7.36 13.21
N ALA A 291 -2.48 6.18 12.90
CA ALA A 291 -1.20 5.69 13.41
C ALA A 291 -0.03 6.09 12.51
N GLU A 292 -0.17 5.87 11.20
CA GLU A 292 0.86 6.14 10.22
C GLU A 292 0.23 6.88 9.04
N VAL A 293 0.76 8.05 8.69
CA VAL A 293 0.39 8.78 7.47
C VAL A 293 1.68 9.08 6.74
N PHE A 294 1.82 8.58 5.52
CA PHE A 294 2.96 8.92 4.69
C PHE A 294 2.66 8.78 3.21
N THR A 295 3.28 9.66 2.44
CA THR A 295 3.23 9.58 0.98
C THR A 295 4.15 8.48 0.50
N GLN A 296 3.72 7.72 -0.49
CA GLN A 296 4.56 6.72 -1.13
C GLN A 296 4.90 7.21 -2.52
N CYS A 297 6.19 7.49 -2.74
CA CYS A 297 6.73 7.73 -4.06
C CYS A 297 6.71 6.39 -4.83
N SER A 298 5.57 6.08 -5.44
CA SER A 298 5.57 5.35 -6.69
C SER A 298 6.19 6.29 -7.72
N GLN A 299 7.30 5.90 -8.32
CA GLN A 299 7.69 6.51 -9.58
C GLN A 299 6.57 6.14 -10.56
N ASN A 300 5.62 7.05 -10.77
CA ASN A 300 4.54 6.87 -11.73
C ASN A 300 5.19 6.67 -13.09
N LEU A 301 4.83 5.57 -13.76
CA LEU A 301 5.29 5.30 -15.10
C LEU A 301 4.17 5.39 -16.13
N PHE A 302 2.90 5.33 -15.74
CA PHE A 302 1.78 5.40 -16.68
C PHE A 302 0.53 5.96 -15.98
N THR A 303 -0.30 6.69 -16.74
CA THR A 303 -1.60 7.19 -16.28
C THR A 303 -2.66 6.26 -16.87
N LYS A 304 -3.62 5.83 -16.06
CA LYS A 304 -4.84 5.22 -16.59
C LYS A 304 -5.75 6.35 -17.04
N ARG A 305 -6.28 6.29 -18.24
CA ARG A 305 -7.33 7.23 -18.69
C ARG A 305 -8.65 6.48 -18.81
N PRO A 306 -9.79 7.07 -18.41
CA PRO A 306 -11.08 6.50 -18.75
C PRO A 306 -11.16 6.26 -20.26
N HIS A 307 -11.64 5.09 -20.66
CA HIS A 307 -11.89 4.77 -22.07
C HIS A 307 -13.16 5.53 -22.54
N ASP A 308 -13.15 6.07 -23.78
CA ASP A 308 -14.25 6.88 -24.32
C ASP A 308 -15.58 6.11 -24.40
N ASP A 309 -15.49 4.80 -24.57
CA ASP A 309 -16.60 3.86 -24.38
C ASP A 309 -16.49 3.15 -23.02
N PRO A 310 -17.16 3.67 -21.97
CA PRO A 310 -17.17 3.05 -20.64
C PRO A 310 -18.05 1.79 -20.59
N SER A 311 -18.84 1.51 -21.64
CA SER A 311 -19.79 0.40 -21.67
C SER A 311 -19.15 -0.95 -22.03
N GLY A 312 -17.85 -0.97 -22.35
CA GLY A 312 -17.10 -2.19 -22.54
C GLY A 312 -17.07 -3.04 -21.27
N SER A 313 -18.05 -3.92 -21.09
CA SER A 313 -18.01 -4.96 -20.07
C SER A 313 -16.96 -5.99 -20.47
N ALA A 314 -16.24 -6.55 -19.49
CA ALA A 314 -15.49 -7.79 -19.70
C ALA A 314 -16.41 -8.78 -20.43
N ASP A 315 -15.94 -9.46 -21.48
CA ASP A 315 -16.68 -10.52 -22.14
C ASP A 315 -17.15 -11.57 -21.11
N GLY A 316 -18.33 -11.37 -20.52
CA GLY A 316 -18.96 -12.24 -19.52
C GLY A 316 -18.17 -12.52 -18.22
N ALA A 317 -18.90 -12.99 -17.21
CA ALA A 317 -18.31 -13.77 -16.13
C ALA A 317 -17.64 -15.07 -16.65
N ASP A 318 -17.93 -15.44 -17.90
CA ASP A 318 -17.50 -16.69 -18.55
C ASP A 318 -16.17 -16.58 -19.34
N ALA A 319 -15.60 -15.38 -19.54
CA ALA A 319 -14.28 -15.28 -20.17
C ALA A 319 -13.22 -16.05 -19.37
N PRO A 320 -12.38 -16.88 -20.04
CA PRO A 320 -11.32 -17.63 -19.38
C PRO A 320 -10.42 -16.72 -18.57
N ARG A 321 -10.11 -17.12 -17.33
CA ARG A 321 -9.20 -16.36 -16.47
C ARG A 321 -7.81 -16.33 -17.11
N PRO A 322 -7.18 -15.14 -17.26
CA PRO A 322 -5.83 -15.08 -17.81
C PRO A 322 -4.84 -15.77 -16.85
N PRO A 323 -3.79 -16.42 -17.37
CA PRO A 323 -2.70 -16.91 -16.55
C PRO A 323 -2.07 -15.79 -15.71
N LEU A 324 -1.60 -16.11 -14.51
CA LEU A 324 -1.05 -15.10 -13.59
C LEU A 324 0.17 -14.39 -14.19
N ASP A 325 1.01 -15.10 -14.93
CA ASP A 325 2.18 -14.52 -15.61
C ASP A 325 1.79 -13.47 -16.65
N ARG A 326 0.72 -13.72 -17.43
CA ARG A 326 0.18 -12.73 -18.36
C ARG A 326 -0.37 -11.53 -17.60
N LEU A 327 -1.23 -11.78 -16.59
CA LEU A 327 -1.86 -10.70 -15.82
C LEU A 327 -0.81 -9.80 -15.14
N PHE A 328 0.23 -10.34 -14.52
CA PHE A 328 1.26 -9.49 -13.88
C PHE A 328 2.20 -8.83 -14.89
N ALA A 329 2.45 -9.44 -16.06
CA ALA A 329 3.29 -8.85 -17.10
C ALA A 329 2.60 -7.66 -17.80
N GLU A 330 1.29 -7.70 -17.99
CA GLU A 330 0.52 -6.63 -18.64
C GLU A 330 0.30 -5.42 -17.72
N GLN A 331 0.76 -5.46 -16.47
CA GLN A 331 0.43 -4.46 -15.46
C GLN A 331 1.68 -3.71 -14.98
N PHE A 332 1.56 -2.39 -15.03
CA PHE A 332 2.62 -1.48 -14.59
C PHE A 332 2.57 -1.18 -13.10
N GLU A 333 1.45 -1.51 -12.45
CA GLU A 333 1.26 -1.40 -11.01
C GLU A 333 0.89 -2.74 -10.38
N THR A 334 1.36 -2.96 -9.17
CA THR A 334 0.88 -4.02 -8.29
C THR A 334 0.74 -3.44 -6.91
N LEU A 335 -0.44 -3.51 -6.32
CA LEU A 335 -0.62 -3.07 -4.95
C LEU A 335 -0.22 -4.20 -4.00
N GLN A 336 0.48 -3.85 -2.93
CA GLN A 336 0.99 -4.80 -1.96
C GLN A 336 0.44 -4.45 -0.57
N ALA A 337 -0.36 -5.36 -0.02
CA ALA A 337 -0.81 -5.33 1.36
C ALA A 337 0.06 -6.25 2.23
N THR A 338 0.42 -5.78 3.41
CA THR A 338 1.33 -6.43 4.35
C THR A 338 0.85 -6.17 5.78
N VAL A 339 1.31 -6.97 6.73
CA VAL A 339 1.05 -6.76 8.15
C VAL A 339 2.33 -7.04 8.91
N ALA A 340 2.70 -6.22 9.87
CA ALA A 340 3.80 -6.51 10.79
C ALA A 340 3.44 -7.65 11.76
N ALA A 341 4.45 -8.12 12.50
CA ALA A 341 4.26 -9.18 13.50
C ALA A 341 3.33 -8.79 14.66
N ASP A 342 3.33 -7.51 15.04
CA ASP A 342 2.45 -6.94 16.07
C ASP A 342 0.99 -6.88 15.62
N GLY A 343 0.74 -6.70 14.32
CA GLY A 343 -0.59 -6.63 13.72
C GLY A 343 -0.81 -5.35 12.91
N VAL A 344 0.15 -4.43 12.87
CA VAL A 344 0.01 -3.17 12.13
C VAL A 344 -0.03 -3.45 10.62
N PRO A 345 -1.16 -3.18 9.93
CA PRO A 345 -1.27 -3.40 8.49
C PRO A 345 -0.54 -2.30 7.71
N GLY A 346 -0.30 -2.53 6.43
CA GLY A 346 0.33 -1.57 5.53
C GLY A 346 -0.03 -1.88 4.08
N ALA A 347 -0.28 -0.85 3.27
CA ALA A 347 -0.62 -0.98 1.85
C ALA A 347 0.27 -0.07 1.01
N SER A 348 0.66 -0.51 -0.19
CA SER A 348 1.54 0.27 -1.06
C SER A 348 1.49 -0.11 -2.54
N PRO A 349 1.58 0.84 -3.48
CA PRO A 349 1.78 0.53 -4.87
C PRO A 349 3.23 0.10 -5.13
N ARG A 350 3.42 -0.88 -6.01
CA ARG A 350 4.69 -1.32 -6.59
C ARG A 350 4.67 -0.94 -8.06
N ASN A 351 5.70 -0.25 -8.50
CA ASN A 351 5.92 0.07 -9.91
C ASN A 351 7.30 -0.45 -10.31
N GLY A 352 7.39 -1.03 -11.49
CA GLY A 352 8.66 -1.46 -12.04
C GLY A 352 9.36 -0.30 -12.66
N GLN A 353 10.60 0.02 -12.27
CA GLN A 353 11.36 1.15 -12.82
C GLN A 353 11.45 1.11 -14.36
N ILE A 354 11.35 -0.08 -14.97
CA ILE A 354 11.38 -0.32 -16.42
C ILE A 354 10.45 -1.50 -16.79
N GLY A 355 9.16 -1.22 -16.94
CA GLY A 355 8.23 -2.12 -17.65
C GLY A 355 7.32 -3.00 -16.78
N HIS A 356 7.76 -3.57 -15.65
CA HIS A 356 6.90 -4.48 -14.86
C HIS A 356 7.06 -4.33 -13.35
N ALA A 357 5.93 -4.18 -12.64
CA ALA A 357 5.90 -4.08 -11.17
C ALA A 357 6.25 -5.39 -10.45
N ALA A 358 5.99 -6.52 -11.12
CA ALA A 358 6.14 -7.84 -10.56
C ALA A 358 6.49 -8.85 -11.66
N TYR A 359 7.11 -9.95 -11.27
CA TYR A 359 7.55 -11.00 -12.20
C TYR A 359 7.09 -12.36 -11.69
N VAL A 360 6.45 -13.15 -12.55
CA VAL A 360 5.93 -14.47 -12.19
C VAL A 360 6.86 -15.56 -12.73
N GLU A 361 7.22 -16.53 -11.89
CA GLU A 361 7.96 -17.72 -12.33
C GLU A 361 7.43 -18.98 -11.65
N ARG A 362 7.29 -20.05 -12.44
CA ARG A 362 6.97 -21.40 -11.94
C ARG A 362 8.26 -22.14 -11.62
N ARG A 363 8.42 -22.56 -10.37
CA ARG A 363 9.62 -23.27 -9.92
C ARG A 363 9.27 -24.38 -8.94
N ARG A 364 9.70 -25.61 -9.27
CA ARG A 364 9.48 -26.82 -8.45
C ARG A 364 8.00 -27.05 -8.13
N GLY A 365 7.15 -26.96 -9.16
CA GLY A 365 5.70 -27.15 -9.02
C GLY A 365 4.99 -26.08 -8.20
N ARG A 366 5.55 -24.87 -8.10
CA ARG A 366 4.97 -23.74 -7.36
C ARG A 366 5.10 -22.44 -8.14
N VAL A 367 4.13 -21.56 -7.98
CA VAL A 367 4.15 -20.20 -8.55
C VAL A 367 4.74 -19.22 -7.55
N TYR A 368 5.67 -18.39 -8.02
CA TYR A 368 6.24 -17.28 -7.25
C TYR A 368 6.04 -15.97 -7.99
N ILE A 369 5.63 -14.94 -7.27
CA ILE A 369 5.60 -13.55 -7.73
C ILE A 369 6.74 -12.82 -7.04
N LEU A 370 7.64 -12.24 -7.85
CA LEU A 370 8.85 -11.58 -7.42
C LEU A 370 8.69 -10.07 -7.58
N ILE A 371 8.90 -9.33 -6.49
CA ILE A 371 8.88 -7.87 -6.45
C ILE A 371 10.31 -7.36 -6.22
N PRO A 372 10.91 -6.61 -7.17
CA PRO A 372 12.23 -6.01 -7.00
C PRO A 372 12.19 -4.75 -6.11
N TYR A 373 13.27 -4.52 -5.36
CA TYR A 373 13.46 -3.29 -4.56
C TYR A 373 14.76 -2.62 -4.94
N TYR A 374 14.70 -1.43 -5.53
CA TYR A 374 15.86 -0.69 -6.06
C TYR A 374 16.48 0.28 -5.04
N PRO A 375 17.74 0.72 -5.25
CA PRO A 375 18.33 1.79 -4.44
C PRO A 375 17.42 3.04 -4.51
N GLY A 376 17.00 3.57 -3.36
CA GLY A 376 16.00 4.64 -3.29
C GLY A 376 14.56 4.15 -2.99
N ASN A 377 14.13 2.98 -3.48
CA ASN A 377 12.83 2.36 -3.13
C ASN A 377 13.00 1.16 -2.16
N ALA A 378 14.21 0.92 -1.65
CA ALA A 378 14.48 -0.15 -0.70
C ALA A 378 14.04 0.15 0.75
N ILE A 379 13.38 1.29 1.01
CA ILE A 379 13.07 1.83 2.34
C ILE A 379 11.61 2.25 2.42
N HIS A 380 10.71 1.31 2.64
CA HIS A 380 9.29 1.63 2.78
C HIS A 380 8.69 0.85 3.93
N GLY A 381 7.80 1.51 4.68
CA GLY A 381 7.08 0.98 5.83
C GLY A 381 6.60 -0.45 5.64
N HIS A 382 5.87 -0.69 4.55
CA HIS A 382 5.29 -2.00 4.25
C HIS A 382 6.37 -3.09 4.01
N ALA A 383 7.56 -2.75 3.48
CA ALA A 383 8.58 -3.75 3.17
C ALA A 383 9.14 -4.31 4.47
N ALA A 384 9.22 -3.48 5.51
CA ALA A 384 9.63 -3.94 6.81
C ALA A 384 8.66 -4.90 7.46
N LYS A 385 7.36 -4.65 7.29
CA LYS A 385 6.30 -5.52 7.78
C LYS A 385 6.53 -6.98 7.30
N LEU A 386 7.02 -7.18 6.07
CA LEU A 386 7.37 -8.50 5.53
C LEU A 386 8.58 -9.18 6.16
N TRP A 387 9.48 -8.42 6.78
CA TRP A 387 10.58 -9.02 7.53
C TRP A 387 10.06 -9.67 8.80
N THR A 388 9.14 -9.02 9.51
CA THR A 388 8.62 -9.49 10.80
C THR A 388 7.43 -10.44 10.64
N ASN A 389 6.72 -10.38 9.53
CA ASN A 389 5.68 -11.34 9.20
C ASN A 389 5.75 -11.68 7.71
N ARG A 390 6.20 -12.89 7.39
CA ARG A 390 6.45 -13.36 6.02
C ARG A 390 5.17 -13.74 5.27
N HIS A 391 4.24 -12.81 5.20
CA HIS A 391 2.98 -12.95 4.47
C HIS A 391 2.69 -11.66 3.73
N ALA A 392 2.42 -11.76 2.43
CA ALA A 392 2.03 -10.64 1.59
C ALA A 392 0.73 -10.99 0.85
N SER A 393 -0.04 -9.96 0.55
CA SER A 393 -1.10 -10.00 -0.45
C SER A 393 -0.76 -9.01 -1.56
N LEU A 394 -0.83 -9.46 -2.81
CA LEU A 394 -0.56 -8.68 -4.01
C LEU A 394 -1.87 -8.52 -4.76
N VAL A 395 -2.33 -7.29 -4.95
CA VAL A 395 -3.56 -6.96 -5.66
C VAL A 395 -3.20 -6.34 -6.99
N VAL A 396 -3.78 -6.88 -8.05
CA VAL A 396 -3.62 -6.39 -9.42
C VAL A 396 -5.01 -6.18 -10.00
N SER A 397 -5.25 -4.99 -10.55
CA SER A 397 -6.48 -4.67 -11.28
C SER A 397 -6.11 -4.45 -12.74
N ASP A 398 -6.48 -5.40 -13.59
CA ASP A 398 -6.41 -5.25 -15.03
C ASP A 398 -7.70 -4.63 -15.53
N ASP A 399 -7.73 -3.32 -15.60
CA ASP A 399 -8.88 -2.51 -16.01
C ASP A 399 -8.82 -2.07 -17.48
N HIS A 400 -7.95 -2.67 -18.29
CA HIS A 400 -7.78 -2.28 -19.70
C HIS A 400 -7.85 -3.45 -20.68
N SER A 401 -7.41 -4.65 -20.28
CA SER A 401 -7.41 -5.84 -21.15
C SER A 401 -8.49 -6.84 -20.74
N SER A 402 -8.34 -7.48 -19.58
CA SER A 402 -9.22 -8.55 -19.13
C SER A 402 -10.36 -8.08 -18.20
N LEU A 403 -10.32 -6.84 -17.70
CA LEU A 403 -11.31 -6.30 -16.76
C LEU A 403 -11.49 -7.21 -15.53
N ARG A 404 -10.36 -7.73 -15.02
CA ARG A 404 -10.28 -8.62 -13.86
C ARG A 404 -9.42 -8.02 -12.76
N ARG A 405 -9.79 -8.29 -11.52
CA ARG A 405 -8.93 -8.05 -10.36
C ARG A 405 -8.60 -9.36 -9.68
N VAL A 406 -7.34 -9.50 -9.29
CA VAL A 406 -6.86 -10.65 -8.52
C VAL A 406 -6.13 -10.19 -7.28
N THR A 407 -6.32 -10.95 -6.19
CA THR A 407 -5.46 -10.89 -5.00
C THR A 407 -4.70 -12.20 -4.88
N VAL A 408 -3.37 -12.14 -4.95
CA VAL A 408 -2.50 -13.29 -4.70
C VAL A 408 -1.85 -13.15 -3.33
N SER A 409 -2.10 -14.12 -2.46
CA SER A 409 -1.61 -14.12 -1.08
C SER A 409 -0.74 -15.33 -0.78
N GLY A 410 0.25 -15.15 0.08
CA GLY A 410 1.00 -16.28 0.62
C GLY A 410 2.33 -15.93 1.27
N ALA A 411 3.12 -16.97 1.51
CA ALA A 411 4.42 -16.84 2.15
C ALA A 411 5.38 -16.00 1.30
N SER A 412 5.98 -14.97 1.89
CA SER A 412 6.91 -14.06 1.20
C SER A 412 8.32 -14.13 1.78
N ASP A 413 9.29 -14.49 0.94
CA ASP A 413 10.69 -14.63 1.35
C ASP A 413 11.55 -13.50 0.82
N PHE A 414 12.40 -12.97 1.70
CA PHE A 414 13.46 -12.03 1.34
C PHE A 414 14.57 -12.75 0.56
N LEU A 415 14.90 -12.26 -0.63
CA LEU A 415 15.97 -12.78 -1.47
C LEU A 415 16.97 -11.68 -1.86
N SER A 416 18.26 -11.99 -1.76
CA SER A 416 19.28 -11.15 -2.39
C SER A 416 19.20 -11.26 -3.92
N HIS A 417 19.57 -10.21 -4.65
CA HIS A 417 19.61 -10.28 -6.13
C HIS A 417 20.51 -11.41 -6.64
N ARG A 418 21.61 -11.75 -5.94
CA ARG A 418 22.42 -12.95 -6.25
C ARG A 418 21.62 -14.25 -6.14
N THR A 419 20.79 -14.37 -5.12
CA THR A 419 19.91 -15.54 -4.96
C THR A 419 18.92 -15.61 -6.11
N VAL A 420 18.38 -14.47 -6.54
CA VAL A 420 17.48 -14.36 -7.69
C VAL A 420 18.21 -14.77 -8.98
N ARG A 421 19.38 -14.23 -9.29
CA ARG A 421 20.19 -14.67 -10.46
C ARG A 421 20.43 -16.19 -10.53
N ARG A 422 20.55 -16.86 -9.38
CA ARG A 422 20.73 -18.32 -9.32
C ARG A 422 19.41 -19.10 -9.39
N ARG A 423 18.33 -18.58 -8.81
CA ARG A 423 17.05 -19.28 -8.64
C ARG A 423 15.96 -18.85 -9.62
N PHE A 424 16.13 -17.73 -10.30
CA PHE A 424 15.17 -17.10 -11.20
C PHE A 424 15.99 -16.34 -12.26
N PRO A 425 16.86 -17.04 -13.03
CA PRO A 425 17.83 -16.40 -13.90
C PRO A 425 17.18 -15.56 -15.01
N VAL A 426 16.03 -16.01 -15.53
CA VAL A 426 15.26 -15.32 -16.58
C VAL A 426 14.74 -13.98 -16.05
N ILE A 427 14.11 -13.98 -14.87
CA ILE A 427 13.66 -12.74 -14.22
C ILE A 427 14.83 -11.81 -13.93
N ALA A 428 15.94 -12.35 -13.40
CA ALA A 428 17.09 -11.52 -13.09
C ALA A 428 17.65 -10.82 -14.34
N LEU A 429 17.65 -11.51 -15.49
CA LEU A 429 18.08 -10.97 -16.77
C LEU A 429 17.13 -9.87 -17.27
N ALA A 430 15.83 -10.16 -17.29
CA ALA A 430 14.78 -9.23 -17.73
C ALA A 430 14.82 -7.89 -17.00
N VAL A 431 15.24 -7.90 -15.73
CA VAL A 431 15.35 -6.69 -14.91
C VAL A 431 16.63 -5.89 -15.13
N THR A 432 17.72 -6.54 -15.52
CA THR A 432 19.01 -5.87 -15.77
C THR A 432 19.20 -5.44 -17.23
N HIS A 433 18.46 -6.05 -18.16
CA HIS A 433 18.51 -5.81 -19.60
C HIS A 433 17.08 -5.78 -20.20
N PRO A 434 16.26 -4.78 -19.85
CA PRO A 434 14.85 -4.73 -20.26
C PRO A 434 14.65 -4.52 -21.77
N GLU A 435 15.64 -3.97 -22.49
CA GLU A 435 15.57 -3.69 -23.94
C GLU A 435 16.41 -4.68 -24.79
N GLY A 436 16.99 -5.72 -24.18
CA GLY A 436 17.78 -6.72 -24.90
C GLY A 436 19.16 -6.26 -25.40
N ASP A 437 19.52 -4.99 -25.21
CA ASP A 437 20.83 -4.46 -25.59
C ASP A 437 21.87 -4.66 -24.46
N ASP A 438 22.98 -5.32 -24.78
CA ASP A 438 24.06 -5.65 -23.83
C ASP A 438 24.81 -4.42 -23.28
N GLY A 439 24.56 -3.22 -23.85
CA GLY A 439 25.33 -2.00 -23.61
C GLY A 439 24.93 -1.16 -22.40
N GLN A 440 23.68 -1.23 -21.92
CA GLN A 440 23.20 -0.43 -20.77
C GLN A 440 22.64 -1.31 -19.66
N THR A 441 23.49 -1.59 -18.66
CA THR A 441 23.04 -2.26 -17.43
C THR A 441 22.38 -1.26 -16.50
N VAL A 442 21.11 -1.50 -16.19
CA VAL A 442 20.37 -0.74 -15.18
C VAL A 442 20.84 -1.19 -13.80
N ASN A 443 20.81 -0.28 -12.81
CA ASN A 443 21.14 -0.61 -11.43
C ASN A 443 20.33 -1.83 -10.94
N ALA A 444 21.04 -2.91 -10.59
CA ALA A 444 20.41 -4.13 -10.08
C ALA A 444 19.62 -3.86 -8.78
N PRO A 445 18.50 -4.57 -8.54
CA PRO A 445 17.76 -4.43 -7.29
C PRO A 445 18.63 -4.74 -6.06
N VAL A 446 18.38 -4.01 -4.98
CA VAL A 446 18.98 -4.18 -3.66
C VAL A 446 18.65 -5.56 -3.10
N TYR A 447 17.38 -5.92 -3.15
CA TYR A 447 16.82 -7.20 -2.76
C TYR A 447 15.48 -7.42 -3.44
N TRP A 448 14.87 -8.56 -3.17
CA TRP A 448 13.58 -8.98 -3.70
C TRP A 448 12.73 -9.58 -2.60
N PHE A 449 11.42 -9.48 -2.75
CA PHE A 449 10.49 -10.39 -2.08
C PHE A 449 9.93 -11.38 -3.09
N ALA A 450 9.98 -12.66 -2.77
CA ALA A 450 9.36 -13.72 -3.55
C ALA A 450 8.16 -14.27 -2.77
N THR A 451 6.96 -13.90 -3.22
CA THR A 451 5.70 -14.36 -2.65
C THR A 451 5.25 -15.62 -3.37
N ARG A 452 5.08 -16.71 -2.63
CA ARG A 452 4.47 -17.94 -3.16
C ARG A 452 2.95 -17.73 -3.28
N ALA A 453 2.35 -18.12 -4.40
CA ALA A 453 0.90 -18.06 -4.59
C ALA A 453 0.21 -19.21 -3.82
N ASP A 454 -0.01 -18.99 -2.52
CA ASP A 454 -0.69 -19.96 -1.65
C ASP A 454 -2.21 -19.88 -1.81
N GLU A 455 -2.74 -18.67 -2.00
CA GLU A 455 -4.15 -18.40 -2.24
C GLU A 455 -4.29 -17.35 -3.36
N VAL A 456 -5.20 -17.58 -4.29
CA VAL A 456 -5.57 -16.66 -5.37
C VAL A 456 -7.06 -16.37 -5.27
N VAL A 457 -7.41 -15.11 -5.06
CA VAL A 457 -8.80 -14.64 -5.02
C VAL A 457 -9.06 -13.82 -6.28
N TRP A 458 -9.95 -14.31 -7.12
CA TRP A 458 -10.47 -13.58 -8.28
C TRP A 458 -11.68 -12.77 -7.84
N GLU A 459 -11.63 -11.45 -8.01
CA GLU A 459 -12.76 -10.60 -7.63
C GLU A 459 -13.81 -10.56 -8.75
N THR A 460 -15.05 -10.87 -8.39
CA THR A 460 -16.21 -10.75 -9.28
C THR A 460 -16.83 -9.37 -9.08
N GLY A 461 -16.71 -8.53 -10.10
CA GLY A 461 -17.19 -7.16 -10.10
C GLY A 461 -16.73 -6.44 -11.35
N THR A 462 -17.52 -5.47 -11.80
CA THR A 462 -17.15 -4.64 -12.94
C THR A 462 -15.96 -3.77 -12.57
N LEU A 463 -14.99 -3.67 -13.49
CA LEU A 463 -13.95 -2.66 -13.43
C LEU A 463 -14.26 -1.63 -14.50
N ALA A 464 -14.25 -0.35 -14.13
CA ALA A 464 -14.29 0.74 -15.09
C ALA A 464 -13.17 0.56 -16.12
N ARG A 465 -13.54 0.58 -17.41
CA ARG A 465 -12.59 0.38 -18.49
C ARG A 465 -11.69 1.59 -18.65
N ASN A 466 -10.39 1.33 -18.63
CA ASN A 466 -9.34 2.32 -18.76
C ASN A 466 -8.42 1.99 -19.93
N GLU A 467 -7.77 3.01 -20.48
CA GLU A 467 -6.64 2.88 -21.39
C GLU A 467 -5.33 3.12 -20.66
N LEU A 468 -4.32 2.33 -21.01
CA LEU A 468 -2.95 2.59 -20.58
C LEU A 468 -2.29 3.52 -21.58
N THR A 469 -2.07 4.78 -21.18
CA THR A 469 -1.33 5.70 -22.03
C THR A 469 0.16 5.46 -21.88
N ALA A 470 0.85 5.20 -23.00
CA ALA A 470 2.31 5.05 -23.03
C ALA A 470 3.06 6.34 -22.64
N GLU A 471 2.37 7.48 -22.63
CA GLU A 471 2.92 8.75 -22.16
C GLU A 471 3.37 8.64 -20.70
N ARG A 472 4.66 8.86 -20.50
CA ARG A 472 5.27 9.03 -19.19
C ARG A 472 5.28 10.52 -18.88
N PRO A 473 4.28 11.09 -18.19
CA PRO A 473 4.47 12.42 -17.63
C PRO A 473 5.70 12.33 -16.73
N ALA A 474 6.74 13.10 -17.06
CA ALA A 474 7.90 13.21 -16.18
C ALA A 474 7.34 13.60 -14.81
N CYS A 475 7.63 12.81 -13.78
CA CYS A 475 7.28 13.19 -12.43
C CYS A 475 7.89 14.59 -12.23
N SER A 476 7.04 15.62 -12.15
CA SER A 476 7.47 17.01 -11.96
C SER A 476 8.24 17.19 -10.64
N VAL A 477 8.28 16.13 -9.83
CA VAL A 477 9.10 15.91 -8.65
C VAL A 477 10.31 15.06 -9.03
N ASN A 478 11.42 15.75 -9.28
CA ASN A 478 12.70 15.18 -9.71
C ASN A 478 13.22 14.10 -8.73
N ALA A 479 13.30 12.84 -9.18
CA ALA A 479 13.81 11.70 -8.42
C ALA A 479 15.14 11.14 -8.97
N GLY A 480 15.85 11.88 -9.83
CA GLY A 480 17.12 11.41 -10.39
C GLY A 480 18.00 12.52 -10.97
N GLY A 481 18.77 13.21 -10.10
CA GLY A 481 19.94 14.06 -10.42
C GLY A 481 19.66 15.34 -11.22
N ASP A 482 20.34 16.48 -11.07
CA ASP A 482 21.54 16.88 -10.31
C ASP A 482 21.25 18.05 -9.35
N GLY A 483 20.10 18.01 -8.68
CA GLY A 483 19.72 18.97 -7.63
C GLY A 483 19.85 18.37 -6.21
N ARG A 484 20.63 19.03 -5.34
CA ARG A 484 20.88 18.64 -3.94
C ARG A 484 19.59 18.54 -3.11
N HIS A 485 19.28 17.31 -2.65
CA HIS A 485 18.39 16.94 -1.53
C HIS A 485 16.94 17.50 -1.60
N THR A 486 15.95 16.69 -1.98
CA THR A 486 15.36 15.63 -1.14
C THR A 486 14.37 14.81 -1.97
N LYS A 487 14.06 13.57 -1.56
CA LYS A 487 12.91 12.76 -2.04
C LYS A 487 11.53 13.41 -1.73
N LYS A 488 11.45 14.73 -1.63
CA LYS A 488 10.22 15.43 -1.30
C LYS A 488 9.53 15.81 -2.62
N PRO A 489 8.34 15.24 -2.89
CA PRO A 489 7.36 15.98 -3.66
C PRO A 489 7.17 17.34 -3.02
N LYS A 490 7.29 18.40 -3.81
CA LYS A 490 6.73 19.70 -3.45
C LYS A 490 5.20 19.65 -3.32
N TYR A 491 4.57 18.51 -3.69
CA TYR A 491 3.13 18.36 -3.71
C TYR A 491 2.48 18.30 -2.31
N PHE A 492 3.16 17.71 -1.33
CA PHE A 492 2.71 17.71 0.05
C PHE A 492 3.79 18.42 0.87
N ASP A 493 3.54 19.65 1.33
CA ASP A 493 4.44 20.32 2.27
C ASP A 493 4.36 19.67 3.66
N ALA A 494 4.69 18.38 3.72
CA ALA A 494 4.83 17.60 4.94
C ALA A 494 5.93 18.17 5.85
N GLY A 495 6.74 19.12 5.35
CA GLY A 495 7.71 19.86 6.15
C GLY A 495 7.08 20.76 7.20
N ALA A 496 5.86 21.24 6.97
CA ALA A 496 5.11 22.08 7.91
C ALA A 496 4.43 21.28 9.04
N VAL A 497 4.32 19.95 8.91
CA VAL A 497 3.74 19.10 9.96
C VAL A 497 4.82 18.61 10.92
N ALA A 498 4.45 18.55 12.21
CA ALA A 498 5.28 17.96 13.24
C ALA A 498 5.82 16.57 12.83
N ALA A 499 7.05 16.28 13.25
CA ALA A 499 7.60 14.95 13.09
C ALA A 499 6.80 13.94 13.92
N TYR A 500 6.85 12.66 13.53
CA TYR A 500 6.23 11.60 14.32
C TYR A 500 6.81 11.57 15.74
N ASP A 501 5.93 11.59 16.75
CA ASP A 501 6.24 11.53 18.17
C ASP A 501 5.70 10.24 18.80
N MET A 502 6.56 9.25 19.01
CA MET A 502 6.12 7.95 19.53
C MET A 502 5.47 8.03 20.92
N HIS A 503 5.84 9.02 21.75
CA HIS A 503 5.19 9.20 23.03
C HIS A 503 3.74 9.62 22.83
N LEU A 504 3.53 10.66 22.01
CA LEU A 504 2.20 11.10 21.62
C LEU A 504 1.39 9.97 20.99
N GLN A 505 2.00 9.14 20.13
CA GLN A 505 1.31 7.98 19.55
C GLN A 505 0.88 6.98 20.62
N HIS A 506 1.77 6.59 21.53
CA HIS A 506 1.42 5.65 22.60
C HIS A 506 0.38 6.23 23.55
N GLU A 507 0.45 7.52 23.87
CA GLU A 507 -0.59 8.21 24.64
C GLU A 507 -1.93 8.15 23.91
N ARG A 508 -1.95 8.37 22.60
CA ARG A 508 -3.17 8.30 21.77
C ARG A 508 -3.71 6.88 21.64
N GLU A 509 -2.85 5.88 21.54
CA GLU A 509 -3.21 4.45 21.52
C GLU A 509 -3.73 3.96 22.87
N ALA A 510 -3.19 4.50 23.97
CA ALA A 510 -3.61 4.19 25.34
C ALA A 510 -4.86 4.97 25.76
N SER A 511 -5.07 6.14 25.17
CA SER A 511 -6.24 6.97 25.45
C SER A 511 -7.49 6.38 24.80
N PRO A 512 -8.66 6.50 25.45
CA PRO A 512 -9.93 6.33 24.78
C PRO A 512 -9.99 7.21 23.53
N ARG A 513 -10.76 6.78 22.53
CA ARG A 513 -10.99 7.57 21.33
C ARG A 513 -11.63 8.91 21.71
N GLY A 514 -11.16 9.99 21.10
CA GLY A 514 -11.80 11.29 21.24
C GLY A 514 -13.12 11.31 20.46
N ILE A 515 -14.20 11.63 21.15
CA ILE A 515 -15.53 11.93 20.60
C ILE A 515 -15.63 13.47 20.57
N ASP A 516 -16.17 14.04 19.51
CA ASP A 516 -16.36 15.48 19.31
C ASP A 516 -17.80 15.76 18.86
N PRO A 517 -18.78 15.64 19.77
CA PRO A 517 -20.20 15.76 19.42
C PRO A 517 -20.56 17.19 18.97
N ALA A 518 -19.74 18.18 19.34
CA ALA A 518 -19.89 19.55 18.92
C ALA A 518 -19.35 19.82 17.50
N GLY A 519 -18.61 18.87 16.90
CA GLY A 519 -17.99 19.02 15.59
C GLY A 519 -16.91 20.12 15.53
N SER A 520 -16.38 20.54 16.68
CA SER A 520 -15.45 21.67 16.79
C SER A 520 -14.12 21.44 16.06
N ARG A 521 -13.59 20.21 16.14
CA ARG A 521 -12.37 19.77 15.46
C ARG A 521 -12.61 19.61 13.97
N ARG A 522 -13.77 19.07 13.59
CA ARG A 522 -14.19 18.97 12.19
C ARG A 522 -14.30 20.35 11.54
N ALA A 523 -14.99 21.29 12.19
CA ALA A 523 -15.12 22.66 11.70
C ALA A 523 -13.74 23.32 11.48
N SER A 524 -12.85 23.20 12.47
CA SER A 524 -11.47 23.69 12.38
C SER A 524 -10.69 23.03 11.23
N TRP A 525 -10.89 21.72 11.03
CA TRP A 525 -10.27 20.98 9.94
C TRP A 525 -10.80 21.43 8.58
N LEU A 526 -12.11 21.63 8.43
CA LEU A 526 -12.75 22.10 7.19
C LEU A 526 -12.19 23.46 6.77
N GLU A 527 -12.02 24.39 7.72
CA GLU A 527 -11.39 25.69 7.47
C GLU A 527 -9.94 25.53 7.00
N ALA A 528 -9.16 24.68 7.67
CA ALA A 528 -7.75 24.46 7.34
C ALA A 528 -7.55 23.74 5.99
N VAL A 529 -8.49 22.86 5.60
CA VAL A 529 -8.38 22.00 4.42
C VAL A 529 -8.97 22.63 3.15
N ALA A 530 -9.91 23.56 3.27
CA ALA A 530 -10.65 24.14 2.15
C ALA A 530 -9.75 24.62 0.98
N PRO A 531 -8.65 25.36 1.21
CA PRO A 531 -7.78 25.79 0.11
C PRO A 531 -7.14 24.60 -0.63
N ALA A 532 -6.75 23.55 0.09
CA ALA A 532 -6.13 22.37 -0.50
C ALA A 532 -7.14 21.51 -1.27
N LEU A 533 -8.39 21.42 -0.79
CA LEU A 533 -9.48 20.75 -1.50
C LEU A 533 -9.78 21.41 -2.83
N VAL A 534 -9.95 22.74 -2.86
CA VAL A 534 -10.24 23.49 -4.10
C VAL A 534 -9.15 23.26 -5.15
N VAL A 535 -7.88 23.39 -4.76
CA VAL A 535 -6.74 23.15 -5.66
C VAL A 535 -6.74 21.72 -6.17
N ARG A 536 -7.07 20.75 -5.30
CA ARG A 536 -7.09 19.34 -5.65
C ARG A 536 -8.19 19.02 -6.65
N GLU A 537 -9.40 19.53 -6.43
CA GLU A 537 -10.56 19.32 -7.29
C GLU A 537 -10.35 19.94 -8.66
N GLN A 538 -9.86 21.19 -8.73
CA GLN A 538 -9.49 21.85 -9.99
C GLN A 538 -8.48 21.04 -10.79
N ARG A 539 -7.48 20.45 -10.12
CA ARG A 539 -6.50 19.58 -10.78
C ARG A 539 -7.14 18.31 -11.33
N LEU A 540 -7.99 17.64 -10.54
CA LEU A 540 -8.64 16.41 -10.97
C LEU A 540 -9.53 16.65 -12.21
N VAL A 541 -10.27 17.77 -12.23
CA VAL A 541 -11.04 18.20 -13.40
C VAL A 541 -10.11 18.45 -14.60
N ALA A 542 -9.01 19.19 -14.42
CA ALA A 542 -8.06 19.47 -15.50
C ALA A 542 -7.35 18.22 -16.04
N SER A 543 -7.12 17.21 -15.20
CA SER A 543 -6.56 15.92 -15.61
C SER A 543 -7.54 15.09 -16.44
N ALA A 544 -8.85 15.22 -16.18
CA ALA A 544 -9.91 14.55 -16.92
C ALA A 544 -10.21 15.21 -18.28
N THR A 545 -10.02 16.53 -18.42
CA THR A 545 -10.38 17.29 -19.64
C THR A 545 -9.26 17.50 -20.67
N ARG A 546 -8.02 17.07 -20.38
CA ARG A 546 -6.87 17.25 -21.31
C ARG A 546 -6.90 16.36 -22.56
N SER A 547 -7.95 15.58 -22.76
CA SER A 547 -8.23 14.77 -23.95
C SER A 547 -8.44 15.63 -25.22
N ASP A 548 -8.92 16.87 -25.09
CA ASP A 548 -9.52 17.59 -26.23
C ASP A 548 -8.57 18.55 -27.00
N VAL A 549 -7.32 18.73 -26.57
CA VAL A 549 -6.47 19.83 -27.10
C VAL A 549 -5.38 19.37 -28.09
N ARG A 550 -5.36 18.10 -28.53
CA ARG A 550 -4.34 17.62 -29.48
C ARG A 550 -4.77 17.45 -30.94
N ASP A 551 -6.04 17.66 -31.27
CA ASP A 551 -6.49 17.69 -32.68
C ASP A 551 -6.54 19.09 -33.30
N ALA A 552 -6.19 20.15 -32.56
CA ALA A 552 -6.29 21.53 -33.05
C ALA A 552 -4.97 22.12 -33.62
N THR A 553 -3.87 21.35 -33.73
CA THR A 553 -2.60 21.86 -34.28
C THR A 553 -1.99 21.04 -35.41
N SER A 554 -2.74 20.15 -36.06
CA SER A 554 -2.29 19.47 -37.29
C SER A 554 -2.84 20.06 -38.60
N ASP A 555 -3.75 21.03 -38.55
CA ASP A 555 -4.26 21.73 -39.74
C ASP A 555 -3.94 23.22 -39.67
N GLY A 556 -2.82 23.62 -40.26
CA GLY A 556 -2.53 25.05 -40.43
C GLY A 556 -1.07 25.41 -40.63
N ASP A 557 -0.35 24.73 -41.54
CA ASP A 557 0.77 25.36 -42.25
C ASP A 557 1.07 24.62 -43.56
N ARG A 558 0.20 24.86 -44.55
CA ARG A 558 0.54 24.81 -45.97
C ARG A 558 0.01 26.06 -46.63
N VAL A 559 0.67 27.19 -46.38
CA VAL A 559 0.62 28.32 -47.30
C VAL A 559 1.76 28.13 -48.29
N LEU A 560 1.34 28.02 -49.55
CA LEU A 560 2.09 27.79 -50.76
C LEU A 560 3.10 28.92 -51.00
N GLY A 561 4.34 28.54 -51.31
CA GLY A 561 5.25 29.39 -52.07
C GLY A 561 5.19 28.98 -53.53
N ASP A 562 4.61 29.86 -54.35
CA ASP A 562 5.11 30.27 -55.67
C ASP A 562 4.90 31.79 -55.77
#